data_AF-A0A925PYG3-F1
#
_entry.id   AF-A0A925PYG3-F1
#
_cell.length_a   1.000
_cell.length_b   1.000
_cell.length_c   1.000
_cell.angle_alpha   90.00
_cell.angle_beta   90.00
_cell.angle_gamma   90.00
#
_symmetry.space_group_name_H-M   'P 1'
#
loop_
_entity.id
_entity.type
_entity.pdbx_description
1 polymer ?
#
loop_
_entity_poly.entity_id
_entity_poly.type
_entity_poly.pdbx_seq_one_letter_code
_entity_poly.pdbx_strand_id
1 'polypeptide(L)'
;MNPNVRRDLIIGGAVVAFGLGLLGFALFASDENFRAPRWAVAAAAAGFLVGGYVPLRSTISSSGLRLNGTYQFLSVAILLFAGFLAAAWVIVAMGPEGVAVTLDIPLPGSETAERWIRAGLFYGVFGAVAAALFAGSMLALSAALPSLGRTTFIAIVAPFVGLMAWVAIEVHRQTVPPHPPVIWLTFDQRFPSDGYVARPVGRELVAKPGRNAMGLFVGGNGDWIDVDAPGGFDTLHGLTLELWMRRENWINPYGKGARTQQVASVDVELDWKGRSEVRQIAFVMDLSLPRERLGAPLPEHYVFRPQVRAGEARVAPSRALSIPPQRWTHVAVVYDRFLIDRMRLYVDGKQVARGMPLGSAPGFAMIRTLRIGTAAERNGAYRGMVDEVKVYARPLSEDEIAASAGLRK
;
A
#
# COMPACT_ATOMS: atom_id res chain seq x y z
N MET A 1 -40.17 -47.49 6.33
CA MET A 1 -39.60 -46.15 6.12
C MET A 1 -39.56 -45.88 4.62
N ASN A 2 -40.24 -44.83 4.14
CA ASN A 2 -40.34 -44.53 2.71
C ASN A 2 -38.97 -44.01 2.19
N PRO A 3 -38.30 -44.65 1.22
CA PRO A 3 -36.96 -44.28 0.78
C PRO A 3 -36.89 -42.96 -0.02
N ASN A 4 -38.01 -42.28 -0.24
CA ASN A 4 -38.14 -41.12 -1.12
C ASN A 4 -38.32 -39.78 -0.38
N VAL A 5 -37.69 -39.58 0.77
CA VAL A 5 -37.70 -38.25 1.42
C VAL A 5 -36.72 -37.33 0.68
N ARG A 6 -37.23 -36.56 -0.29
CA ARG A 6 -36.49 -35.45 -0.91
C ARG A 6 -36.23 -34.39 0.16
N ARG A 7 -34.96 -34.15 0.51
CA ARG A 7 -34.56 -33.02 1.34
C ARG A 7 -34.07 -31.91 0.42
N ASP A 8 -34.73 -30.75 0.51
CA ASP A 8 -34.29 -29.52 -0.17
C ASP A 8 -33.13 -28.91 0.63
N LEU A 9 -31.93 -28.88 0.06
CA LEU A 9 -30.83 -28.11 0.62
C LEU A 9 -30.96 -26.66 0.11
N ILE A 10 -31.23 -25.73 1.03
CA ILE A 10 -31.32 -24.29 0.75
C ILE A 10 -29.93 -23.68 0.95
N ILE A 11 -29.25 -23.37 -0.15
CA ILE A 11 -27.83 -22.95 -0.11
C ILE A 11 -27.69 -21.43 0.13
N GLY A 12 -28.76 -20.64 -0.08
CA GLY A 12 -28.76 -19.19 0.11
C GLY A 12 -28.27 -18.74 1.50
N GLY A 13 -28.56 -19.52 2.55
CA GLY A 13 -28.13 -19.20 3.92
C GLY A 13 -26.61 -19.15 4.11
N ALA A 14 -25.84 -20.00 3.41
CA ALA A 14 -24.38 -19.99 3.50
C ALA A 14 -23.77 -18.77 2.77
N VAL A 15 -24.35 -18.37 1.64
CA VAL A 15 -23.93 -17.18 0.88
C VAL A 15 -24.21 -15.90 1.68
N VAL A 16 -25.38 -15.83 2.32
CA VAL A 16 -25.73 -14.72 3.22
C VAL A 16 -24.80 -14.69 4.43
N ALA A 17 -24.52 -15.84 5.06
CA ALA A 17 -23.61 -15.90 6.20
C ALA A 17 -22.19 -15.42 5.85
N PHE A 18 -21.70 -15.77 4.66
CA PHE A 18 -20.42 -15.27 4.16
C PHE A 18 -20.44 -13.77 3.87
N GLY A 19 -21.51 -13.26 3.25
CA GLY A 19 -21.72 -11.83 3.05
C GLY A 19 -21.77 -11.04 4.36
N LEU A 20 -22.43 -11.57 5.39
CA LEU A 20 -22.44 -11.00 6.75
C LEU A 20 -21.05 -11.01 7.39
N GLY A 21 -20.27 -12.07 7.17
CA GLY A 21 -18.88 -12.14 7.63
C GLY A 21 -17.99 -11.06 7.00
N LEU A 22 -18.06 -10.89 5.67
CA LEU A 22 -17.36 -9.81 4.96
C LEU A 22 -17.83 -8.42 5.40
N LEU A 23 -19.13 -8.24 5.65
CA LEU A 23 -19.68 -6.97 6.12
C LEU A 23 -19.19 -6.64 7.53
N GLY A 24 -19.20 -7.62 8.44
CA GLY A 24 -18.64 -7.48 9.78
C GLY A 24 -17.15 -7.14 9.73
N PHE A 25 -16.41 -7.77 8.84
CA PHE A 25 -15.00 -7.45 8.62
C PHE A 25 -14.79 -6.02 8.09
N ALA A 26 -15.59 -5.59 7.10
CA ALA A 26 -15.55 -4.23 6.56
C ALA A 26 -15.80 -3.16 7.62
N LEU A 27 -16.69 -3.44 8.56
CA LEU A 27 -17.13 -2.49 9.60
C LEU A 27 -16.22 -2.49 10.83
N PHE A 28 -15.64 -3.63 11.21
CA PHE A 28 -15.02 -3.81 12.53
C PHE A 28 -13.55 -4.27 12.51
N ALA A 29 -12.99 -4.72 11.38
CA ALA A 29 -11.61 -5.18 11.35
C ALA A 29 -10.60 -4.03 11.48
N SER A 30 -9.52 -4.28 12.22
CA SER A 30 -8.37 -3.36 12.33
C SER A 30 -7.70 -3.15 10.97
N ASP A 31 -7.10 -1.97 10.77
CA ASP A 31 -6.37 -1.65 9.53
C ASP A 31 -4.99 -2.32 9.46
N GLU A 32 -4.53 -2.95 10.55
CA GLU A 32 -3.26 -3.68 10.61
C GLU A 32 -3.30 -4.90 9.67
N ASN A 33 -2.30 -5.01 8.78
CA ASN A 33 -2.10 -6.10 7.81
C ASN A 33 -3.17 -6.24 6.71
N PHE A 34 -4.10 -5.28 6.59
CA PHE A 34 -5.18 -5.35 5.61
C PHE A 34 -4.90 -4.50 4.37
N ARG A 35 -4.80 -5.14 3.20
CA ARG A 35 -4.34 -4.52 1.94
C ARG A 35 -5.45 -3.93 1.07
N ALA A 36 -6.72 -4.28 1.33
CA ALA A 36 -7.86 -3.78 0.55
C ALA A 36 -8.56 -2.57 1.20
N PRO A 37 -9.15 -1.65 0.43
CA PRO A 37 -9.94 -0.55 1.00
C PRO A 37 -11.31 -1.05 1.50
N ARG A 38 -11.77 -0.57 2.67
CA ARG A 38 -13.02 -1.02 3.33
C ARG A 38 -14.27 -0.94 2.44
N TRP A 39 -14.37 0.07 1.58
CA TRP A 39 -15.51 0.21 0.68
C TRP A 39 -15.59 -0.92 -0.35
N ALA A 40 -14.45 -1.45 -0.80
CA ALA A 40 -14.42 -2.58 -1.74
C ALA A 40 -14.88 -3.87 -1.04
N VAL A 41 -14.53 -4.03 0.25
CA VAL A 41 -15.02 -5.14 1.09
C VAL A 41 -16.52 -5.06 1.29
N ALA A 42 -17.04 -3.86 1.61
CA ALA A 42 -18.47 -3.63 1.77
C ALA A 42 -19.25 -3.88 0.46
N ALA A 43 -18.67 -3.49 -0.68
CA ALA A 43 -19.27 -3.75 -2.00
C ALA A 43 -19.30 -5.26 -2.32
N ALA A 44 -18.22 -6.00 -2.03
CA ALA A 44 -18.20 -7.44 -2.16
C ALA A 44 -19.25 -8.10 -1.24
N ALA A 45 -19.28 -7.72 0.03
CA ALA A 45 -20.25 -8.18 1.02
C ALA A 45 -21.70 -7.96 0.56
N ALA A 46 -22.02 -6.77 0.04
CA ALA A 46 -23.33 -6.45 -0.53
C ALA A 46 -23.69 -7.38 -1.69
N GLY A 47 -22.73 -7.69 -2.57
CA GLY A 47 -22.92 -8.67 -3.66
C GLY A 47 -23.31 -10.06 -3.15
N PHE A 48 -22.65 -10.56 -2.11
CA PHE A 48 -23.00 -11.84 -1.48
C PHE A 48 -24.38 -11.81 -0.80
N LEU A 49 -24.71 -10.72 -0.09
CA LEU A 49 -26.00 -10.56 0.58
C LEU A 49 -27.17 -10.53 -0.41
N VAL A 50 -27.02 -9.80 -1.53
CA VAL A 50 -28.01 -9.76 -2.60
C VAL A 50 -28.12 -11.11 -3.31
N GLY A 51 -27.00 -11.76 -3.61
CA GLY A 51 -26.98 -13.07 -4.26
C GLY A 51 -27.57 -14.21 -3.41
N GLY A 52 -27.43 -14.13 -2.09
CA GLY A 52 -27.99 -15.11 -1.14
C GLY A 52 -29.50 -14.99 -0.92
N TYR A 53 -30.12 -13.87 -1.35
CA TYR A 53 -31.58 -13.65 -1.25
C TYR A 53 -32.38 -14.47 -2.26
N VAL A 54 -31.71 -15.08 -3.26
CA VAL A 54 -32.34 -15.99 -4.22
C VAL A 54 -32.22 -17.43 -3.67
N PRO A 55 -33.31 -18.06 -3.20
CA PRO A 55 -33.24 -19.41 -2.64
C PRO A 55 -32.98 -20.45 -3.74
N LEU A 56 -31.77 -20.99 -3.77
CA LEU A 56 -31.38 -22.09 -4.65
C LEU A 56 -31.74 -23.42 -3.97
N ARG A 57 -32.76 -24.11 -4.49
CA ARG A 57 -33.19 -25.44 -3.99
C ARG A 57 -32.47 -26.55 -4.75
N SER A 58 -31.85 -27.47 -4.03
CA SER A 58 -31.29 -28.71 -4.60
C SER A 58 -31.86 -29.94 -3.89
N THR A 59 -32.07 -31.05 -4.61
CA THR A 59 -32.66 -32.28 -4.05
C THR A 59 -31.59 -33.35 -3.86
N ILE A 60 -31.46 -33.84 -2.62
CA ILE A 60 -30.55 -34.96 -2.28
C ILE A 60 -31.33 -36.29 -2.40
N SER A 61 -30.76 -37.25 -3.15
CA SER A 61 -31.26 -38.61 -3.35
C SER A 61 -30.29 -39.63 -2.74
N SER A 62 -30.77 -40.83 -2.36
CA SER A 62 -29.98 -41.93 -1.79
C SER A 62 -28.88 -42.48 -2.71
N SER A 63 -28.86 -42.07 -3.98
CA SER A 63 -27.87 -42.41 -5.00
C SER A 63 -26.85 -41.28 -5.31
N GLY A 64 -26.79 -40.24 -4.47
CA GLY A 64 -25.90 -39.08 -4.64
C GLY A 64 -26.61 -37.83 -5.17
N LEU A 65 -25.84 -36.74 -5.29
CA LEU A 65 -26.34 -35.42 -5.72
C LEU A 65 -26.64 -35.44 -7.23
N ARG A 66 -27.91 -35.56 -7.63
CA ARG A 66 -28.33 -35.44 -9.04
C ARG A 66 -28.81 -34.01 -9.31
N LEU A 67 -28.07 -33.25 -10.11
CA LEU A 67 -28.47 -31.94 -10.64
C LEU A 67 -29.41 -32.16 -11.85
N ASN A 68 -30.72 -32.03 -11.64
CA ASN A 68 -31.73 -32.11 -12.69
C ASN A 68 -32.34 -30.71 -12.94
N GLY A 69 -31.85 -30.04 -13.98
CA GLY A 69 -32.46 -28.83 -14.56
C GLY A 69 -31.49 -27.66 -14.73
N THR A 70 -31.65 -26.90 -15.81
CA THR A 70 -30.85 -25.70 -16.16
C THR A 70 -30.70 -24.72 -14.98
N TYR A 71 -31.75 -24.53 -14.19
CA TYR A 71 -31.73 -23.66 -13.00
C TYR A 71 -30.81 -24.17 -11.89
N GLN A 72 -30.66 -25.49 -11.72
CA GLN A 72 -29.77 -26.06 -10.70
C GLN A 72 -28.29 -25.92 -11.11
N PHE A 73 -27.97 -26.09 -12.40
CA PHE A 73 -26.63 -25.84 -12.91
C PHE A 73 -26.24 -24.36 -12.82
N LEU A 74 -27.16 -23.44 -13.12
CA LEU A 74 -26.92 -22.00 -12.95
C LEU A 74 -26.70 -21.62 -11.47
N SER A 75 -27.47 -22.25 -10.57
CA SER A 75 -27.32 -22.10 -9.12
C SER A 75 -25.92 -22.51 -8.64
N VAL A 76 -25.47 -23.70 -9.04
CA VAL A 76 -24.14 -24.21 -8.71
C VAL A 76 -23.04 -23.33 -9.32
N ALA A 77 -23.22 -22.86 -10.56
CA ALA A 77 -22.28 -21.96 -11.21
C ALA A 77 -22.09 -20.65 -10.43
N ILE A 78 -23.19 -20.03 -9.99
CA ILE A 78 -23.19 -18.78 -9.19
C ILE A 78 -22.49 -19.01 -7.84
N LEU A 79 -22.79 -20.12 -7.16
CA LEU A 79 -22.20 -20.44 -5.86
C LEU A 79 -20.69 -20.66 -5.93
N LEU A 80 -20.25 -21.44 -6.92
CA LEU A 80 -18.83 -21.70 -7.14
C LEU A 80 -18.10 -20.44 -7.59
N PHE A 81 -18.74 -19.58 -8.39
CA PHE A 81 -18.18 -18.28 -8.76
C PHE A 81 -18.07 -17.32 -7.56
N ALA A 82 -19.09 -17.30 -6.70
CA ALA A 82 -19.08 -16.52 -5.47
C ALA A 82 -17.97 -17.01 -4.52
N GLY A 83 -17.80 -18.32 -4.37
CA GLY A 83 -16.69 -18.92 -3.63
C GLY A 83 -15.31 -18.59 -4.25
N PHE A 84 -15.21 -18.59 -5.58
CA PHE A 84 -14.01 -18.14 -6.28
C PHE A 84 -13.69 -16.67 -5.95
N LEU A 85 -14.67 -15.77 -6.05
CA LEU A 85 -14.49 -14.34 -5.71
C LEU A 85 -14.11 -14.16 -4.25
N ALA A 86 -14.65 -14.97 -3.34
CA ALA A 86 -14.28 -14.98 -1.93
C ALA A 86 -12.81 -15.39 -1.72
N ALA A 87 -12.37 -16.49 -2.32
CA ALA A 87 -11.00 -16.96 -2.22
C ALA A 87 -10.02 -15.97 -2.87
N ALA A 88 -10.37 -15.45 -4.05
CA ALA A 88 -9.65 -14.38 -4.73
C ALA A 88 -9.53 -13.12 -3.85
N TRP A 89 -10.60 -12.75 -3.17
CA TRP A 89 -10.61 -11.62 -2.25
C TRP A 89 -9.71 -11.84 -1.04
N VAL A 90 -9.72 -13.04 -0.43
CA VAL A 90 -8.79 -13.37 0.68
C VAL A 90 -7.33 -13.23 0.23
N ILE A 91 -7.01 -13.74 -0.96
CA ILE A 91 -5.68 -13.63 -1.57
C ILE A 91 -5.26 -12.16 -1.75
N VAL A 92 -6.17 -11.32 -2.24
CA VAL A 92 -5.92 -9.90 -2.51
C VAL A 92 -5.88 -9.05 -1.23
N ALA A 93 -6.77 -9.32 -0.29
CA ALA A 93 -7.03 -8.44 0.84
C ALA A 93 -6.15 -8.74 2.05
N MET A 94 -5.75 -9.99 2.25
CA MET A 94 -4.95 -10.41 3.41
C MET A 94 -3.47 -10.62 3.06
N GLY A 95 -3.17 -11.23 1.91
CA GLY A 95 -1.80 -11.67 1.61
C GLY A 95 -1.26 -12.70 2.63
N PRO A 96 -0.02 -13.19 2.46
CA PRO A 96 0.54 -14.25 3.28
C PRO A 96 0.86 -13.81 4.72
N GLU A 97 1.00 -12.50 4.93
CA GLU A 97 1.31 -11.91 6.24
C GLU A 97 0.03 -11.60 7.05
N GLY A 98 -1.14 -11.45 6.41
CA GLY A 98 -2.42 -11.17 7.06
C GLY A 98 -3.09 -12.40 7.72
N VAL A 99 -2.60 -13.62 7.47
CA VAL A 99 -3.13 -14.88 8.06
C VAL A 99 -2.45 -15.23 9.38
N ALA A 100 -1.75 -14.27 10.00
CA ALA A 100 -1.08 -14.43 11.30
C ALA A 100 -2.00 -14.84 12.48
N VAL A 101 -3.27 -15.19 12.25
CA VAL A 101 -4.19 -15.68 13.28
C VAL A 101 -4.07 -17.18 13.58
N THR A 102 -3.41 -18.04 12.77
CA THR A 102 -3.48 -19.50 13.07
C THR A 102 -2.26 -20.40 12.82
N LEU A 103 -1.15 -19.92 12.25
CA LEU A 103 0.02 -20.79 12.01
C LEU A 103 1.29 -20.20 12.61
N ASP A 104 1.31 -20.11 13.94
CA ASP A 104 2.52 -19.86 14.73
C ASP A 104 3.35 -21.15 14.83
N ILE A 105 3.65 -21.76 13.68
CA ILE A 105 4.50 -22.93 13.58
C ILE A 105 5.92 -22.42 13.31
N PRO A 106 6.86 -22.51 14.28
CA PRO A 106 8.25 -22.17 14.02
C PRO A 106 8.80 -23.15 12.98
N LEU A 107 9.13 -22.64 11.78
CA LEU A 107 9.71 -23.44 10.71
C LEU A 107 11.25 -23.38 10.81
N PRO A 108 11.96 -24.52 10.76
CA PRO A 108 13.41 -24.52 10.75
C PRO A 108 13.93 -23.92 9.43
N GLY A 109 14.61 -22.76 9.48
CA GLY A 109 15.16 -22.09 8.31
C GLY A 109 15.62 -20.66 8.60
N SER A 110 16.21 -19.99 7.60
CA SER A 110 16.45 -18.54 7.64
C SER A 110 15.11 -17.78 7.55
N GLU A 111 15.04 -16.54 8.04
CA GLU A 111 13.82 -15.70 7.95
C GLU A 111 13.28 -15.61 6.51
N THR A 112 14.18 -15.60 5.52
CA THR A 112 13.85 -15.70 4.10
C THR A 112 13.12 -17.00 3.77
N ALA A 113 13.64 -18.16 4.19
CA ALA A 113 13.03 -19.47 3.92
C ALA A 113 11.63 -19.60 4.57
N GLU A 114 11.47 -19.09 5.78
CA GLU A 114 10.17 -19.06 6.45
C GLU A 114 9.15 -18.21 5.67
N ARG A 115 9.56 -17.03 5.20
CA ARG A 115 8.73 -16.16 4.36
C ARG A 115 8.27 -16.86 3.08
N TRP A 116 9.18 -17.57 2.43
CA TRP A 116 8.89 -18.35 1.22
C TRP A 116 7.90 -19.48 1.45
N ILE A 117 8.05 -20.22 2.56
CA ILE A 117 7.14 -21.31 2.90
C ILE A 117 5.74 -20.77 3.22
N ARG A 118 5.65 -19.68 4.00
CA ARG A 118 4.37 -19.02 4.30
C ARG A 118 3.68 -18.52 3.03
N ALA A 119 4.40 -17.86 2.14
CA ALA A 119 3.87 -17.39 0.85
C ALA A 119 3.42 -18.56 -0.04
N GLY A 120 4.23 -19.61 -0.16
CA GLY A 120 3.90 -20.80 -0.94
C GLY A 120 2.68 -21.54 -0.41
N LEU A 121 2.57 -21.73 0.91
CA LEU A 121 1.40 -22.35 1.54
C LEU A 121 0.15 -21.47 1.36
N PHE A 122 0.24 -20.16 1.58
CA PHE A 122 -0.90 -19.26 1.46
C PHE A 122 -1.41 -19.15 0.02
N TYR A 123 -0.55 -18.73 -0.92
CA TYR A 123 -0.94 -18.58 -2.32
C TYR A 123 -1.22 -19.92 -3.00
N GLY A 124 -0.51 -20.99 -2.62
CA GLY A 124 -0.75 -22.34 -3.12
C GLY A 124 -2.11 -22.90 -2.70
N VAL A 125 -2.44 -22.86 -1.41
CA VAL A 125 -3.71 -23.40 -0.89
C VAL A 125 -4.89 -22.56 -1.38
N PHE A 126 -4.87 -21.24 -1.16
CA PHE A 126 -5.99 -20.40 -1.58
C PHE A 126 -6.08 -20.28 -3.11
N GLY A 127 -4.95 -20.28 -3.82
CA GLY A 127 -4.92 -20.29 -5.28
C GLY A 127 -5.52 -21.58 -5.86
N ALA A 128 -5.19 -22.75 -5.29
CA ALA A 128 -5.79 -24.03 -5.70
C ALA A 128 -7.29 -24.08 -5.42
N VAL A 129 -7.73 -23.57 -4.25
CA VAL A 129 -9.16 -23.44 -3.92
C VAL A 129 -9.86 -22.52 -4.91
N ALA A 130 -9.30 -21.34 -5.19
CA ALA A 130 -9.85 -20.40 -6.17
C ALA A 130 -9.95 -21.01 -7.57
N ALA A 131 -8.90 -21.70 -8.03
CA ALA A 131 -8.89 -22.37 -9.33
C ALA A 131 -9.93 -23.50 -9.43
N ALA A 132 -10.08 -24.32 -8.39
CA ALA A 132 -11.08 -25.40 -8.35
C ALA A 132 -12.51 -24.85 -8.37
N LEU A 133 -12.76 -23.79 -7.60
CA LEU A 133 -14.06 -23.11 -7.55
C LEU A 133 -14.39 -22.45 -8.90
N PHE A 134 -13.41 -21.81 -9.54
CA PHE A 134 -13.59 -21.21 -10.86
C PHE A 134 -13.87 -22.28 -11.94
N ALA A 135 -13.07 -23.36 -11.98
CA ALA A 135 -13.26 -24.45 -12.92
C ALA A 135 -14.62 -25.14 -12.74
N GLY A 136 -15.01 -25.41 -11.49
CA GLY A 136 -16.33 -25.98 -11.18
C GLY A 136 -17.47 -25.04 -11.58
N SER A 137 -17.31 -23.73 -11.39
CA SER A 137 -18.27 -22.72 -11.86
C SER A 137 -18.42 -22.75 -13.38
N MET A 138 -17.31 -22.82 -14.12
CA MET A 138 -17.33 -22.86 -15.58
C MET A 138 -18.00 -24.13 -16.11
N LEU A 139 -17.71 -25.28 -15.51
CA LEU A 139 -18.34 -26.55 -15.86
C LEU A 139 -19.86 -26.49 -15.63
N ALA A 140 -20.29 -26.01 -14.47
CA ALA A 140 -21.71 -25.84 -14.16
C ALA A 140 -22.40 -24.84 -15.11
N LEU A 141 -21.74 -23.74 -15.45
CA LEU A 141 -22.27 -22.74 -16.36
C LEU A 141 -22.40 -23.27 -17.80
N SER A 142 -21.40 -24.01 -18.28
CA SER A 142 -21.42 -24.65 -19.61
C SER A 142 -22.54 -25.68 -19.74
N ALA A 143 -22.87 -26.40 -18.65
CA ALA A 143 -23.98 -27.33 -18.60
C ALA A 143 -25.36 -26.61 -18.54
N ALA A 144 -25.43 -25.43 -17.93
CA ALA A 144 -26.65 -24.63 -17.86
C ALA A 144 -26.97 -23.91 -19.18
N LEU A 145 -25.94 -23.35 -19.83
CA LEU A 145 -26.09 -22.43 -20.96
C LEU A 145 -25.13 -22.83 -22.11
N PRO A 146 -25.46 -23.87 -22.88
CA PRO A 146 -24.59 -24.40 -23.93
C PRO A 146 -24.34 -23.44 -25.10
N SER A 147 -25.07 -22.33 -25.19
CA SER A 147 -24.96 -21.33 -26.26
C SER A 147 -24.28 -20.02 -25.85
N LEU A 148 -23.54 -19.99 -24.73
CA LEU A 148 -22.87 -18.77 -24.26
C LEU A 148 -21.92 -18.20 -25.32
N GLY A 149 -22.24 -17.00 -25.80
CA GLY A 149 -21.46 -16.29 -26.80
C GLY A 149 -20.07 -15.88 -26.29
N ARG A 150 -19.15 -15.65 -27.23
CA ARG A 150 -17.74 -15.31 -27.00
C ARG A 150 -17.55 -14.13 -26.03
N THR A 151 -18.43 -13.14 -26.05
CA THR A 151 -18.40 -11.95 -25.18
C THR A 151 -18.66 -12.29 -23.71
N THR A 152 -19.62 -13.17 -23.43
CA THR A 152 -19.93 -13.60 -22.06
C THR A 152 -18.83 -14.48 -21.49
N PHE A 153 -18.24 -15.34 -22.32
CA PHE A 153 -17.06 -16.12 -21.95
C PHE A 153 -15.87 -15.22 -21.58
N ILE A 154 -15.58 -14.18 -22.37
CA ILE A 154 -14.51 -13.21 -22.08
C ILE A 154 -14.78 -12.46 -20.77
N ALA A 155 -16.01 -12.00 -20.53
CA ALA A 155 -16.37 -11.27 -19.32
C ALA A 155 -16.16 -12.10 -18.03
N ILE A 156 -16.19 -13.42 -18.13
CA ILE A 156 -16.05 -14.35 -17.02
C ILE A 156 -14.58 -14.80 -16.82
N VAL A 157 -13.83 -14.97 -17.91
CA VAL A 157 -12.41 -15.39 -17.86
C VAL A 157 -11.47 -14.23 -17.54
N ALA A 158 -11.77 -13.01 -18.00
CA ALA A 158 -10.91 -11.85 -17.79
C ALA A 158 -10.59 -11.53 -16.31
N PRO A 159 -11.55 -11.60 -15.36
CA PRO A 159 -11.26 -11.43 -13.94
C PRO A 159 -10.30 -12.49 -13.37
N PHE A 160 -10.39 -13.74 -13.81
CA PHE A 160 -9.50 -14.83 -13.37
C PHE A 160 -8.07 -14.61 -13.86
N VAL A 161 -7.90 -14.26 -15.13
CA VAL A 161 -6.58 -13.91 -15.68
C VAL A 161 -5.99 -12.70 -14.96
N GLY A 162 -6.81 -11.68 -14.66
CA GLY A 162 -6.41 -10.53 -13.86
C GLY A 162 -5.92 -10.89 -12.45
N LEU A 163 -6.63 -11.79 -11.77
CA LEU A 163 -6.24 -12.30 -10.45
C LEU A 163 -4.93 -13.08 -10.52
N MET A 164 -4.78 -13.99 -11.48
CA MET A 164 -3.55 -14.80 -11.63
C MET A 164 -2.34 -13.92 -11.96
N ALA A 165 -2.51 -12.90 -12.81
CA ALA A 165 -1.47 -11.91 -13.09
C ALA A 165 -1.10 -11.11 -11.83
N TRP A 166 -2.10 -10.71 -11.02
CA TRP A 166 -1.85 -10.03 -9.75
C TRP A 166 -1.07 -10.90 -8.75
N VAL A 167 -1.47 -12.17 -8.59
CA VAL A 167 -0.76 -13.13 -7.73
C VAL A 167 0.67 -13.33 -8.21
N ALA A 168 0.90 -13.46 -9.51
CA ALA A 168 2.25 -13.59 -10.06
C ALA A 168 3.12 -12.36 -9.78
N ILE A 169 2.56 -11.14 -9.90
CA ILE A 169 3.26 -9.89 -9.56
C ILE A 169 3.59 -9.85 -8.06
N GLU A 170 2.66 -10.25 -7.20
CA GLU A 170 2.85 -10.21 -5.75
C GLU A 170 3.85 -11.26 -5.27
N VAL A 171 3.81 -12.47 -5.82
CA VAL A 171 4.84 -13.48 -5.62
C VAL A 171 6.17 -12.92 -6.08
N HIS A 172 6.28 -12.39 -7.30
CA HIS A 172 7.51 -11.79 -7.82
C HIS A 172 8.09 -10.73 -6.88
N ARG A 173 7.25 -9.82 -6.36
CA ARG A 173 7.66 -8.80 -5.38
C ARG A 173 8.28 -9.37 -4.11
N GLN A 174 7.77 -10.49 -3.62
CA GLN A 174 8.31 -11.15 -2.42
C GLN A 174 9.56 -11.99 -2.74
N THR A 175 9.71 -12.44 -3.98
CA THR A 175 10.82 -13.31 -4.43
C THR A 175 12.12 -12.58 -4.73
N VAL A 176 12.03 -11.29 -5.03
CA VAL A 176 13.16 -10.51 -5.56
C VAL A 176 13.99 -9.95 -4.39
N PRO A 177 15.32 -10.20 -4.35
CA PRO A 177 16.17 -9.67 -3.29
C PRO A 177 16.07 -8.14 -3.22
N PRO A 178 16.27 -7.54 -2.02
CA PRO A 178 16.14 -6.11 -1.84
C PRO A 178 17.08 -5.40 -2.82
N HIS A 179 16.51 -4.74 -3.81
CA HIS A 179 17.31 -3.93 -4.72
C HIS A 179 17.92 -2.78 -3.92
N PRO A 180 19.20 -2.47 -4.14
CA PRO A 180 19.84 -1.35 -3.46
C PRO A 180 19.09 -0.04 -3.78
N PRO A 181 19.15 0.93 -2.87
CA PRO A 181 18.65 2.26 -3.16
C PRO A 181 19.38 2.87 -4.36
N VAL A 182 18.65 3.64 -5.16
CA VAL A 182 19.18 4.44 -6.28
C VAL A 182 20.00 5.61 -5.74
N ILE A 183 19.51 6.25 -4.67
CA ILE A 183 20.23 7.27 -3.92
C ILE A 183 20.33 6.79 -2.48
N TRP A 184 21.53 6.75 -1.91
CA TRP A 184 21.76 6.54 -0.48
C TRP A 184 22.74 7.57 0.04
N LEU A 185 22.30 8.40 0.98
CA LEU A 185 23.09 9.43 1.62
C LEU A 185 23.21 9.10 3.11
N THR A 186 24.36 8.56 3.51
CA THR A 186 24.75 8.26 4.89
C THR A 186 25.34 9.47 5.61
N PHE A 187 25.89 10.44 4.85
CA PHE A 187 26.56 11.64 5.36
C PHE A 187 27.79 11.40 6.24
N ASP A 188 28.27 10.16 6.34
CA ASP A 188 29.44 9.72 7.11
C ASP A 188 30.76 10.31 6.56
N GLN A 189 30.85 10.51 5.26
CA GLN A 189 31.94 11.23 4.62
C GLN A 189 31.61 12.72 4.47
N ARG A 190 32.56 13.59 4.85
CA ARG A 190 32.46 15.05 4.65
C ARG A 190 32.09 15.32 3.19
N PHE A 191 30.88 15.81 2.97
CA PHE A 191 30.29 16.11 1.65
C PHE A 191 31.32 16.65 0.62
N PRO A 192 31.23 16.28 -0.68
CA PRO A 192 30.10 15.62 -1.34
C PRO A 192 30.39 14.24 -1.96
N SER A 193 29.33 13.44 -1.99
CA SER A 193 29.01 12.38 -2.96
C SER A 193 29.61 11.00 -2.74
N ASP A 194 28.76 10.07 -2.29
CA ASP A 194 28.88 8.64 -2.62
C ASP A 194 28.62 8.43 -4.14
N GLY A 195 29.28 9.21 -5.01
CA GLY A 195 29.11 9.19 -6.46
C GLY A 195 27.97 10.04 -7.05
N TYR A 196 27.19 10.76 -6.23
CA TYR A 196 26.08 11.63 -6.68
C TYR A 196 26.47 13.10 -6.92
N VAL A 197 25.92 13.75 -7.96
CA VAL A 197 26.12 15.20 -8.12
C VAL A 197 25.22 15.95 -7.13
N ALA A 198 25.82 16.51 -6.08
CA ALA A 198 25.12 17.26 -5.04
C ALA A 198 25.35 18.78 -5.17
N ARG A 199 24.26 19.56 -5.12
CA ARG A 199 24.24 21.02 -5.23
C ARG A 199 23.64 21.62 -3.95
N PRO A 200 24.46 21.90 -2.92
CA PRO A 200 23.99 22.59 -1.73
C PRO A 200 23.72 24.06 -2.06
N VAL A 201 22.61 24.58 -1.54
CA VAL A 201 22.22 25.99 -1.62
C VAL A 201 21.91 26.50 -0.22
N GLY A 202 22.54 27.60 0.17
CA GLY A 202 22.36 28.18 1.50
C GLY A 202 23.66 28.34 2.28
N ARG A 203 23.54 28.71 3.55
CA ARG A 203 24.70 28.95 4.45
C ARG A 203 24.68 28.05 5.68
N GLU A 204 23.53 27.45 6.01
CA GLU A 204 23.36 26.56 7.17
C GLU A 204 23.08 25.11 6.71
N LEU A 205 23.88 24.60 5.77
CA LEU A 205 23.94 23.17 5.42
C LEU A 205 25.24 22.58 5.96
N VAL A 206 25.15 21.92 7.12
CA VAL A 206 26.35 21.53 7.88
C VAL A 206 26.26 20.08 8.31
N ALA A 207 27.32 19.31 8.08
CA ALA A 207 27.44 17.98 8.65
C ALA A 207 27.64 18.08 10.18
N LYS A 208 26.75 17.46 10.96
CA LYS A 208 26.81 17.38 12.43
C LYS A 208 26.69 15.92 12.87
N PRO A 209 27.05 15.57 14.13
CA PRO A 209 26.79 14.23 14.64
C PRO A 209 25.33 13.82 14.43
N GLY A 210 25.16 12.72 13.69
CA GLY A 210 23.89 12.18 13.23
C GLY A 210 23.34 11.10 14.15
N ARG A 211 22.42 10.29 13.63
CA ARG A 211 21.96 9.05 14.25
C ARG A 211 23.02 7.97 14.09
N ASN A 212 23.57 7.83 12.89
CA ASN A 212 24.64 6.90 12.56
C ASN A 212 25.87 7.70 12.12
N ALA A 213 26.78 8.01 13.05
CA ALA A 213 27.94 8.87 12.83
C ALA A 213 27.59 10.34 12.51
N MET A 214 27.37 10.69 11.25
CA MET A 214 27.17 12.07 10.80
C MET A 214 25.81 12.20 10.11
N GLY A 215 25.22 13.39 10.16
CA GLY A 215 23.97 13.71 9.49
C GLY A 215 24.01 15.14 8.98
N LEU A 216 23.10 15.47 8.06
CA LEU A 216 22.99 16.81 7.51
C LEU A 216 22.06 17.66 8.39
N PHE A 217 22.59 18.76 8.91
CA PHE A 217 21.79 19.83 9.48
C PHE A 217 21.33 20.78 8.38
N VAL A 218 20.03 21.03 8.32
CA VAL A 218 19.40 22.03 7.47
C VAL A 218 18.93 23.19 8.35
N GLY A 219 19.40 24.41 8.07
CA GLY A 219 19.11 25.62 8.84
C GLY A 219 17.71 26.21 8.62
N GLY A 220 17.01 25.78 7.58
CA GLY A 220 15.67 26.25 7.27
C GLY A 220 15.68 27.15 6.05
N ASN A 221 15.32 28.42 6.24
CA ASN A 221 14.97 29.25 5.11
C ASN A 221 16.17 29.57 4.22
N GLY A 222 16.09 29.12 2.97
CA GLY A 222 17.15 29.32 1.98
C GLY A 222 18.24 28.25 2.02
N ASP A 223 18.07 27.21 2.84
CA ASP A 223 18.99 26.09 2.97
C ASP A 223 18.35 24.82 2.41
N TRP A 224 18.88 24.29 1.31
CA TRP A 224 18.47 23.01 0.75
C TRP A 224 19.58 22.39 -0.09
N ILE A 225 19.51 21.08 -0.29
CA ILE A 225 20.43 20.37 -1.17
C ILE A 225 19.66 19.62 -2.24
N ASP A 226 20.11 19.77 -3.48
CA ASP A 226 19.64 18.99 -4.62
C ASP A 226 20.68 17.93 -4.97
N VAL A 227 20.25 16.68 -5.07
CA VAL A 227 21.10 15.53 -5.41
C VAL A 227 20.55 14.88 -6.66
N ASP A 228 21.34 14.88 -7.73
CA ASP A 228 20.92 14.24 -8.97
C ASP A 228 20.94 12.73 -8.82
N ALA A 229 19.85 12.11 -9.23
CA ALA A 229 19.80 10.67 -9.39
C ALA A 229 20.71 10.25 -10.55
N PRO A 230 21.39 9.10 -10.42
CA PRO A 230 22.00 8.47 -11.59
C PRO A 230 20.90 8.22 -12.64
N GLY A 231 21.21 8.44 -13.93
CA GLY A 231 20.24 8.25 -15.00
C GLY A 231 19.79 6.79 -15.15
N GLY A 232 18.63 6.58 -15.79
CA GLY A 232 18.17 5.25 -16.18
C GLY A 232 17.29 4.51 -15.15
N PHE A 233 16.95 5.14 -14.04
CA PHE A 233 16.02 4.56 -13.06
C PHE A 233 14.60 5.10 -13.26
N ASP A 234 13.72 4.24 -13.78
CA ASP A 234 12.31 4.53 -13.92
C ASP A 234 11.52 4.16 -12.66
N THR A 235 10.28 4.66 -12.59
CA THR A 235 9.31 4.35 -11.53
C THR A 235 8.29 3.32 -11.99
N LEU A 236 8.68 2.41 -12.92
CA LEU A 236 7.82 1.43 -13.57
C LEU A 236 6.93 0.69 -12.57
N HIS A 237 7.53 0.27 -11.46
CA HIS A 237 6.86 -0.47 -10.40
C HIS A 237 6.44 0.37 -9.19
N GLY A 238 7.04 1.55 -9.04
CA GLY A 238 6.79 2.46 -7.93
C GLY A 238 8.04 3.24 -7.54
N LEU A 239 8.00 3.86 -6.36
CA LEU A 239 9.08 4.65 -5.79
C LEU A 239 9.00 4.56 -4.25
N THR A 240 10.13 4.55 -3.56
CA THR A 240 10.16 4.79 -2.11
C THR A 240 11.16 5.88 -1.78
N LEU A 241 10.75 6.83 -0.93
CA LEU A 241 11.63 7.79 -0.26
C LEU A 241 11.58 7.47 1.24
N GLU A 242 12.71 7.16 1.86
CA GLU A 242 12.81 7.00 3.31
C GLU A 242 14.00 7.78 3.88
N LEU A 243 13.88 8.24 5.13
CA LEU A 243 14.94 8.95 5.84
C LEU A 243 14.70 8.97 7.34
N TRP A 244 15.77 9.20 8.09
CA TRP A 244 15.69 9.60 9.48
C TRP A 244 15.71 11.12 9.59
N MET A 245 14.85 11.67 10.44
CA MET A 245 14.81 13.11 10.69
C MET A 245 14.72 13.42 12.18
N ARG A 246 15.29 14.55 12.59
CA ARG A 246 15.12 15.13 13.92
C ARG A 246 14.92 16.63 13.78
N ARG A 247 13.66 17.06 13.91
CA ARG A 247 13.28 18.46 13.71
C ARG A 247 13.62 19.34 14.91
N GLU A 248 13.90 20.60 14.65
CA GLU A 248 13.97 21.64 15.68
C GLU A 248 12.56 22.06 16.15
N ASN A 249 12.47 22.70 17.33
CA ASN A 249 11.26 23.39 17.74
C ASN A 249 11.21 24.77 17.08
N TRP A 250 10.98 24.78 15.76
CA TRP A 250 11.11 25.96 14.92
C TRP A 250 9.91 26.10 13.98
N ILE A 251 9.47 27.34 13.78
CA ILE A 251 8.50 27.73 12.75
C ILE A 251 9.20 28.58 11.72
N ASN A 252 8.84 28.34 10.45
CA ASN A 252 9.31 29.17 9.35
C ASN A 252 8.82 30.62 9.53
N PRO A 253 9.73 31.62 9.63
CA PRO A 253 9.38 33.01 9.91
C PRO A 253 8.62 33.70 8.76
N TYR A 254 8.56 33.10 7.56
CA TYR A 254 7.84 33.65 6.42
C TYR A 254 6.37 33.25 6.45
N GLY A 255 5.48 34.25 6.60
CA GLY A 255 4.03 34.02 6.76
C GLY A 255 3.37 33.22 5.62
N LYS A 256 3.88 33.31 4.39
CA LYS A 256 3.51 32.39 3.29
C LYS A 256 4.37 31.13 3.41
N GLY A 257 3.75 30.00 3.76
CA GLY A 257 4.46 28.73 3.92
C GLY A 257 4.94 28.42 5.34
N ALA A 258 4.73 29.32 6.31
CA ALA A 258 5.03 29.09 7.73
C ALA A 258 4.40 27.80 8.29
N ARG A 259 3.25 27.43 7.72
CA ARG A 259 2.40 26.34 8.18
C ARG A 259 2.78 24.98 7.62
N THR A 260 3.75 24.90 6.72
CA THR A 260 4.20 23.64 6.11
C THR A 260 5.72 23.56 6.19
N GLN A 261 6.26 22.36 6.39
CA GLN A 261 7.69 22.07 6.27
C GLN A 261 7.86 20.90 5.31
N GLN A 262 8.63 21.09 4.26
CA GLN A 262 9.02 20.04 3.32
C GLN A 262 10.40 19.56 3.72
N VAL A 263 10.49 18.31 4.17
CA VAL A 263 11.75 17.73 4.63
C VAL A 263 12.54 17.22 3.44
N ALA A 264 11.90 16.42 2.59
CA ALA A 264 12.51 15.88 1.39
C ALA A 264 11.48 15.59 0.31
N SER A 265 11.92 15.62 -0.94
CA SER A 265 11.12 15.30 -2.10
C SER A 265 11.94 14.68 -3.21
N VAL A 266 11.29 13.83 -3.99
CA VAL A 266 11.84 13.26 -5.21
C VAL A 266 11.08 13.84 -6.39
N ASP A 267 11.83 14.49 -7.28
CA ASP A 267 11.34 14.95 -8.57
C ASP A 267 11.49 13.82 -9.59
N VAL A 268 10.42 13.57 -10.31
CA VAL A 268 10.34 12.57 -11.36
C VAL A 268 9.87 13.21 -12.66
N GLU A 269 10.45 12.82 -13.78
CA GLU A 269 10.14 13.38 -15.08
C GLU A 269 9.36 12.40 -15.94
N LEU A 270 8.23 12.87 -16.45
CA LEU A 270 7.39 12.15 -17.38
C LEU A 270 7.54 12.77 -18.76
N ASP A 271 7.88 11.95 -19.74
CA ASP A 271 7.73 12.34 -21.13
C ASP A 271 6.35 11.92 -21.62
N TRP A 272 5.50 12.91 -21.89
CA TRP A 272 4.15 12.68 -22.41
C TRP A 272 3.89 13.51 -23.66
N LYS A 273 3.64 12.84 -24.78
CA LYS A 273 3.35 13.47 -26.09
C LYS A 273 4.39 14.53 -26.51
N GLY A 274 5.67 14.28 -26.23
CA GLY A 274 6.77 15.19 -26.57
C GLY A 274 6.88 16.42 -25.65
N ARG A 275 6.20 16.43 -24.49
CA ARG A 275 6.42 17.40 -23.42
C ARG A 275 6.92 16.69 -22.17
N SER A 276 8.02 17.18 -21.62
CA SER A 276 8.54 16.70 -20.33
C SER A 276 7.85 17.45 -19.19
N GLU A 277 7.21 16.71 -18.29
CA GLU A 277 6.54 17.22 -17.10
C GLU A 277 7.26 16.68 -15.86
N VAL A 278 7.74 17.59 -15.01
CA VAL A 278 8.32 17.21 -13.72
C VAL A 278 7.21 17.16 -12.67
N ARG A 279 7.07 16.01 -12.02
CA ARG A 279 6.20 15.80 -10.87
C ARG A 279 7.03 15.57 -9.63
N GLN A 280 6.49 15.99 -8.50
CA GLN A 280 7.17 15.86 -7.22
C GLN A 280 6.38 14.97 -6.27
N ILE A 281 7.07 14.04 -5.60
CA ILE A 281 6.57 13.33 -4.43
C ILE A 281 7.36 13.82 -3.22
N ALA A 282 6.67 14.43 -2.26
CA ALA A 282 7.28 15.07 -1.11
C ALA A 282 6.74 14.50 0.20
N PHE A 283 7.65 14.30 1.15
CA PHE A 283 7.30 14.20 2.56
C PHE A 283 7.24 15.61 3.15
N VAL A 284 6.08 15.98 3.67
CA VAL A 284 5.83 17.28 4.27
C VAL A 284 5.20 17.13 5.64
N MET A 285 5.27 18.19 6.43
CA MET A 285 4.60 18.30 7.71
C MET A 285 3.82 19.61 7.79
N ASP A 286 2.58 19.55 8.26
CA ASP A 286 1.77 20.75 8.46
C ASP A 286 1.65 21.11 9.94
N LEU A 287 1.80 22.39 10.24
CA LEU A 287 1.63 22.98 11.56
C LEU A 287 0.15 22.91 11.97
N SER A 288 -0.10 22.12 13.01
CA SER A 288 -1.38 22.05 13.70
C SER A 288 -1.40 23.09 14.82
N LEU A 289 -1.82 24.31 14.51
CA LEU A 289 -2.12 25.30 15.54
C LEU A 289 -3.40 24.87 16.30
N PRO A 290 -3.42 24.92 17.64
CA PRO A 290 -4.68 24.94 18.38
C PRO A 290 -5.57 26.05 17.79
N ARG A 291 -6.90 25.89 17.76
CA ARG A 291 -7.80 27.02 17.46
C ARG A 291 -7.36 28.18 18.33
N GLU A 292 -6.88 29.27 17.73
CA GLU A 292 -6.43 30.46 18.44
C GLU A 292 -7.54 30.91 19.38
N ARG A 293 -7.40 30.61 20.68
CA ARG A 293 -8.06 31.41 21.70
C ARG A 293 -7.15 32.61 21.88
N LEU A 294 -7.66 33.79 21.52
CA LEU A 294 -6.98 35.06 21.80
C LEU A 294 -6.50 35.04 23.27
N GLY A 295 -5.19 35.16 23.49
CA GLY A 295 -4.59 35.15 24.84
C GLY A 295 -4.11 33.79 25.37
N ALA A 296 -4.18 32.70 24.61
CA ALA A 296 -3.55 31.44 25.01
C ALA A 296 -2.02 31.54 24.98
N PRO A 297 -1.29 31.00 25.98
CA PRO A 297 0.17 30.95 25.96
C PRO A 297 0.67 30.17 24.74
N LEU A 298 1.81 30.60 24.17
CA LEU A 298 2.46 29.86 23.09
C LEU A 298 2.76 28.44 23.57
N PRO A 299 2.50 27.41 22.73
CA PRO A 299 2.77 26.04 23.12
C PRO A 299 4.27 25.83 23.35
N GLU A 300 4.64 25.05 24.37
CA GLU A 300 6.04 24.68 24.62
C GLU A 300 6.69 24.05 23.38
N HIS A 301 5.92 23.26 22.64
CA HIS A 301 6.33 22.64 21.39
C HIS A 301 5.28 22.82 20.29
N TYR A 302 5.72 23.23 19.10
CA TYR A 302 4.85 23.29 17.94
C TYR A 302 4.46 21.89 17.48
N VAL A 303 3.19 21.69 17.12
CA VAL A 303 2.65 20.39 16.71
C VAL A 303 2.66 20.30 15.18
N PHE A 304 3.43 19.36 14.64
CA PHE A 304 3.52 19.11 13.20
C PHE A 304 2.94 17.75 12.83
N ARG A 305 2.05 17.72 11.85
CA ARG A 305 1.39 16.50 11.35
C ARG A 305 2.04 16.03 10.06
N PRO A 306 2.46 14.77 9.95
CA PRO A 306 3.11 14.26 8.76
C PRO A 306 2.11 14.05 7.63
N GLN A 307 2.54 14.30 6.40
CA GLN A 307 1.76 14.13 5.19
C GLN A 307 2.66 13.79 3.99
N VAL A 308 2.05 13.21 2.96
CA VAL A 308 2.64 13.04 1.64
C VAL A 308 1.95 13.97 0.67
N ARG A 309 2.73 14.65 -0.17
CA ARG A 309 2.22 15.43 -1.30
C ARG A 309 2.72 14.85 -2.60
N ALA A 310 1.83 14.64 -3.56
CA ALA A 310 2.16 14.22 -4.91
C ALA A 310 1.32 15.04 -5.89
N GLY A 311 1.93 16.09 -6.46
CA GLY A 311 1.17 17.14 -7.16
C GLY A 311 0.14 17.81 -6.22
N GLU A 312 -1.13 17.79 -6.60
CA GLU A 312 -2.23 18.32 -5.77
C GLU A 312 -2.72 17.31 -4.73
N ALA A 313 -2.44 16.02 -4.91
CA ALA A 313 -2.87 14.98 -4.00
C ALA A 313 -2.14 15.08 -2.66
N ARG A 314 -2.90 14.90 -1.57
CA ARG A 314 -2.39 14.85 -0.20
C ARG A 314 -2.84 13.57 0.49
N VAL A 315 -1.91 12.89 1.15
CA VAL A 315 -2.20 11.72 1.98
C VAL A 315 -1.72 12.02 3.39
N ALA A 316 -2.63 11.98 4.35
CA ALA A 316 -2.39 12.33 5.75
C ALA A 316 -3.08 11.32 6.68
N PRO A 317 -2.57 11.13 7.91
CA PRO A 317 -3.22 10.27 8.89
C PRO A 317 -4.65 10.71 9.21
N SER A 318 -5.58 9.76 9.30
CA SER A 318 -6.97 10.03 9.69
C SER A 318 -7.12 10.39 11.17
N ARG A 319 -6.20 9.90 12.00
CA ARG A 319 -6.08 10.23 13.43
C ARG A 319 -5.00 11.28 13.64
N ALA A 320 -5.14 12.08 14.70
CA ALA A 320 -4.12 13.06 15.06
C ALA A 320 -2.81 12.36 15.41
N LEU A 321 -1.81 12.53 14.56
CA LEU A 321 -0.44 12.09 14.76
C LEU A 321 0.48 13.31 14.67
N SER A 322 1.39 13.45 15.63
CA SER A 322 2.38 14.51 15.63
C SER A 322 3.79 13.95 15.71
N ILE A 323 4.73 14.64 15.06
CA ILE A 323 6.16 14.36 15.18
C ILE A 323 6.74 15.32 16.24
N PRO A 324 7.24 14.83 17.38
CA PRO A 324 7.83 15.69 18.41
C PRO A 324 9.15 16.32 17.93
N PRO A 325 9.53 17.51 18.44
CA PRO A 325 10.84 18.07 18.16
C PRO A 325 11.93 17.28 18.88
N GLN A 326 13.18 17.43 18.45
CA GLN A 326 14.37 16.87 19.11
C GLN A 326 14.41 15.34 19.24
N ARG A 327 13.49 14.61 18.60
CA ARG A 327 13.48 13.15 18.54
C ARG A 327 13.75 12.65 17.12
N TRP A 328 14.69 11.72 16.99
CA TRP A 328 14.86 10.96 15.75
C TRP A 328 13.60 10.20 15.42
N THR A 329 13.10 10.39 14.21
CA THR A 329 11.88 9.78 13.69
C THR A 329 12.20 9.24 12.31
N HIS A 330 11.91 7.95 12.08
CA HIS A 330 12.00 7.38 10.74
C HIS A 330 10.73 7.73 9.96
N VAL A 331 10.87 8.18 8.73
CA VAL A 331 9.73 8.47 7.85
C VAL A 331 9.95 7.82 6.50
N ALA A 332 8.90 7.24 5.94
CA ALA A 332 8.94 6.70 4.59
C ALA A 332 7.67 6.99 3.80
N VAL A 333 7.84 7.28 2.52
CA VAL A 333 6.79 7.50 1.54
C VAL A 333 6.95 6.44 0.46
N VAL A 334 5.93 5.62 0.30
CA VAL A 334 5.91 4.55 -0.70
C VAL A 334 4.84 4.88 -1.74
N TYR A 335 5.27 4.95 -3.00
CA TYR A 335 4.39 4.95 -4.16
C TYR A 335 4.42 3.57 -4.81
N ASP A 336 3.28 2.89 -4.86
CA ASP A 336 3.08 1.61 -5.51
C ASP A 336 2.03 1.73 -6.60
N ARG A 337 2.44 1.58 -7.87
CA ARG A 337 1.54 1.72 -9.02
C ARG A 337 0.40 0.70 -9.04
N PHE A 338 0.65 -0.50 -8.54
CA PHE A 338 -0.24 -1.65 -8.74
C PHE A 338 -1.32 -1.76 -7.67
N LEU A 339 -1.20 -0.99 -6.59
CA LEU A 339 -2.23 -0.91 -5.57
C LEU A 339 -3.29 0.15 -5.88
N ILE A 340 -4.45 0.03 -5.23
CA ILE A 340 -5.53 1.01 -5.32
C ILE A 340 -5.15 2.25 -4.51
N ASP A 341 -4.61 2.04 -3.31
CA ASP A 341 -4.03 3.03 -2.40
C ASP A 341 -2.53 3.22 -2.69
N ARG A 342 -2.27 3.76 -3.88
CA ARG A 342 -0.91 3.86 -4.44
C ARG A 342 0.09 4.60 -3.56
N MET A 343 -0.33 5.43 -2.62
CA MET A 343 0.54 6.19 -1.75
C MET A 343 0.37 5.73 -0.31
N ARG A 344 1.48 5.41 0.36
CA ARG A 344 1.52 5.00 1.76
C ARG A 344 2.56 5.84 2.51
N LEU A 345 2.23 6.22 3.73
CA LEU A 345 3.07 7.00 4.64
C LEU A 345 3.36 6.17 5.87
N TYR A 346 4.64 6.07 6.21
CA TYR A 346 5.12 5.37 7.39
C TYR A 346 5.84 6.34 8.33
N VAL A 347 5.64 6.16 9.63
CA VAL A 347 6.35 6.88 10.70
C VAL A 347 6.79 5.84 11.72
N ASP A 348 8.08 5.86 12.06
CA ASP A 348 8.74 4.88 12.94
C ASP A 348 8.42 3.43 12.54
N GLY A 349 8.46 3.16 11.23
CA GLY A 349 8.24 1.82 10.67
C GLY A 349 6.79 1.38 10.57
N LYS A 350 5.82 2.16 11.07
CA LYS A 350 4.40 1.82 11.05
C LYS A 350 3.66 2.64 10.00
N GLN A 351 2.76 2.00 9.24
CA GLN A 351 1.89 2.72 8.30
C GLN A 351 0.91 3.62 9.06
N VAL A 352 0.92 4.91 8.77
CA VAL A 352 0.06 5.91 9.43
C VAL A 352 -0.97 6.54 8.49
N ALA A 353 -0.75 6.44 7.18
CA ALA A 353 -1.71 6.88 6.17
C ALA A 353 -1.55 6.12 4.86
N ARG A 354 -2.64 6.02 4.10
CA ARG A 354 -2.68 5.48 2.75
C ARG A 354 -3.72 6.22 1.91
N GLY A 355 -3.53 6.31 0.60
CA GLY A 355 -4.46 7.01 -0.27
C GLY A 355 -4.18 6.85 -1.75
N MET A 356 -5.16 7.21 -2.57
CA MET A 356 -5.04 7.25 -4.03
C MET A 356 -4.77 8.69 -4.48
N PRO A 357 -3.66 8.98 -5.17
CA PRO A 357 -3.50 10.27 -5.82
C PRO A 357 -4.41 10.31 -7.05
N LEU A 358 -5.60 10.93 -6.91
CA LEU A 358 -6.46 11.23 -8.05
C LEU A 358 -5.71 12.19 -9.00
N GLY A 359 -5.57 11.82 -10.28
CA GLY A 359 -5.02 12.69 -11.34
C GLY A 359 -3.51 12.97 -11.35
N SER A 360 -2.81 12.83 -10.23
CA SER A 360 -1.40 13.25 -10.08
C SER A 360 -0.40 12.10 -9.85
N ALA A 361 -0.78 10.84 -10.10
CA ALA A 361 0.14 9.72 -9.97
C ALA A 361 1.34 9.92 -10.93
N PRO A 362 2.60 9.71 -10.49
CA PRO A 362 3.78 9.95 -11.32
C PRO A 362 3.87 9.04 -12.56
N GLY A 363 2.99 8.05 -12.74
CA GLY A 363 2.94 7.28 -13.98
C GLY A 363 4.23 6.50 -14.24
N PHE A 364 4.64 6.40 -15.51
CA PHE A 364 6.00 5.98 -15.86
C PHE A 364 6.83 7.27 -15.89
N ALA A 365 7.70 7.45 -14.90
CA ALA A 365 8.58 8.60 -14.80
C ALA A 365 10.01 8.17 -14.48
N MET A 366 10.99 8.97 -14.91
CA MET A 366 12.38 8.81 -14.51
C MET A 366 12.67 9.59 -13.23
N ILE A 367 13.40 9.00 -12.29
CA ILE A 367 13.87 9.72 -11.09
C ILE A 367 14.92 10.74 -11.55
N ARG A 368 14.74 12.01 -11.16
CA ARG A 368 15.67 13.10 -11.53
C ARG A 368 16.49 13.59 -10.37
N THR A 369 15.83 14.10 -9.34
CA THR A 369 16.50 14.88 -8.31
C THR A 369 15.84 14.61 -6.96
N LEU A 370 16.67 14.28 -5.97
CA LEU A 370 16.29 14.31 -4.57
C LEU A 370 16.59 15.71 -4.03
N ARG A 371 15.56 16.39 -3.52
CA ARG A 371 15.69 17.66 -2.82
C ARG A 371 15.46 17.45 -1.32
N ILE A 372 16.30 18.04 -0.48
CA ILE A 372 16.17 18.02 0.98
C ILE A 372 16.19 19.45 1.51
N GLY A 373 15.22 19.80 2.35
CA GLY A 373 15.22 21.04 3.13
C GLY A 373 14.15 22.06 2.75
N THR A 374 13.56 21.99 1.55
CA THR A 374 12.51 22.93 1.14
C THR A 374 11.66 22.47 -0.04
N ALA A 375 10.51 23.12 -0.23
CA ALA A 375 9.63 22.93 -1.40
C ALA A 375 10.04 23.83 -2.56
N ALA A 376 10.33 25.09 -2.24
CA ALA A 376 10.73 26.14 -3.15
C ALA A 376 11.46 27.21 -2.34
N GLU A 377 12.17 28.10 -3.02
CA GLU A 377 12.83 29.23 -2.37
C GLU A 377 11.84 30.00 -1.49
N ARG A 378 12.11 30.05 -0.19
CA ARG A 378 11.32 30.77 0.84
C ARG A 378 9.94 30.19 1.17
N ASN A 379 9.62 28.97 0.74
CA ASN A 379 8.34 28.33 1.04
C ASN A 379 8.53 26.91 1.59
N GLY A 380 7.92 26.64 2.74
CA GLY A 380 7.93 25.30 3.32
C GLY A 380 9.29 24.82 3.84
N ALA A 381 10.15 25.72 4.30
CA ALA A 381 11.50 25.35 4.75
C ALA A 381 11.48 24.40 5.96
N TYR A 382 12.42 23.46 6.01
CA TYR A 382 12.63 22.55 7.13
C TYR A 382 13.90 22.90 7.89
N ARG A 383 13.81 22.98 9.23
CA ARG A 383 14.97 23.15 10.10
C ARG A 383 15.14 21.93 11.00
N GLY A 384 16.29 21.28 10.91
CA GLY A 384 16.59 20.08 11.69
C GLY A 384 17.68 19.22 11.07
N MET A 385 17.88 18.06 11.69
CA MET A 385 18.79 17.04 11.18
C MET A 385 18.05 16.09 10.24
N VAL A 386 18.74 15.61 9.22
CA VAL A 386 18.38 14.43 8.43
C VAL A 386 19.55 13.46 8.39
N ASP A 387 19.25 12.17 8.24
CA ASP A 387 20.23 11.10 8.20
C ASP A 387 19.68 9.91 7.39
N GLU A 388 20.55 9.05 6.88
CA GLU A 388 20.22 7.80 6.17
C GLU A 388 19.15 7.97 5.09
N VAL A 389 19.31 8.97 4.23
CA VAL A 389 18.31 9.29 3.20
C VAL A 389 18.44 8.31 2.04
N LYS A 390 17.35 7.61 1.72
CA LYS A 390 17.32 6.59 0.68
C LYS A 390 16.16 6.80 -0.30
N VAL A 391 16.46 6.61 -1.58
CA VAL A 391 15.46 6.61 -2.66
C VAL A 391 15.56 5.28 -3.40
N TYR A 392 14.43 4.59 -3.56
CA TYR A 392 14.32 3.34 -4.30
C TYR A 392 13.42 3.52 -5.53
N ALA A 393 13.82 2.96 -6.67
CA ALA A 393 13.01 2.85 -7.90
C ALA A 393 11.93 1.74 -7.82
N ARG A 394 11.48 1.42 -6.60
CA ARG A 394 10.48 0.40 -6.33
C ARG A 394 9.73 0.73 -5.04
N PRO A 395 8.51 0.19 -4.86
CA PRO A 395 7.85 0.23 -3.57
C PRO A 395 8.54 -0.75 -2.61
N LEU A 396 8.89 -0.29 -1.41
CA LEU A 396 9.30 -1.15 -0.31
C LEU A 396 8.06 -1.78 0.36
N SER A 397 8.23 -3.01 0.84
CA SER A 397 7.25 -3.70 1.68
C SER A 397 7.25 -3.15 3.12
N GLU A 398 6.17 -3.42 3.87
CA GLU A 398 6.07 -2.96 5.27
C GLU A 398 7.22 -3.50 6.14
N ASP A 399 7.60 -4.75 5.89
CA ASP A 399 8.72 -5.42 6.53
C ASP A 399 10.07 -4.74 6.28
N GLU A 400 10.33 -4.33 5.03
CA GLU A 400 11.56 -3.61 4.68
C GLU A 400 11.61 -2.24 5.37
N ILE A 401 10.47 -1.52 5.41
CA ILE A 401 10.36 -0.24 6.10
C ILE A 401 10.53 -0.41 7.62
N ALA A 402 9.95 -1.45 8.21
CA ALA A 402 10.10 -1.77 9.63
C ALA A 402 11.55 -2.11 9.99
N ALA A 403 12.26 -2.84 9.11
CA ALA A 403 13.68 -3.11 9.25
C ALA A 403 14.53 -1.83 9.18
N SER A 404 14.30 -0.95 8.19
CA SER A 404 14.98 0.37 8.10
C SER A 404 14.72 1.25 9.33
N ALA A 405 13.53 1.14 9.94
CA ALA A 405 13.17 1.84 11.18
C ALA A 405 13.79 1.24 12.46
N GLY A 406 14.38 0.04 12.38
CA GLY A 406 14.91 -0.68 13.55
C GLY A 406 13.84 -1.33 14.43
N LEU A 407 12.65 -1.63 13.88
CA LEU A 407 11.60 -2.40 14.58
C LEU A 407 11.86 -3.91 14.57
N ARG A 408 12.67 -4.40 13.64
CA ARG A 408 13.20 -5.78 13.62
C ARG A 408 14.64 -5.76 14.15
N LYS A 409 14.95 -6.65 15.09
CA LYS A 409 16.30 -6.89 15.62
C LYS A 409 16.80 -8.24 15.17
#